data_AF-A0A7S3MM59-F1
#
_entry.id   AF-A0A7S3MM59-F1
#
_cell.length_a   1.000
_cell.length_b   1.000
_cell.length_c   1.000
_cell.angle_alpha   90.00
_cell.angle_beta   90.00
_cell.angle_gamma   90.00
#
_symmetry.space_group_name_H-M   'P 1'
#
loop_
_entity.id
_entity.type
_entity.pdbx_description
1 polymer ?
#
loop_
_entity_poly.entity_id
_entity_poly.type
_entity_poly.pdbx_seq_one_letter_code
_entity_poly.pdbx_strand_id
1 'polypeptide(L)'
;RNVSFGHEASYIALVGFLISLGAYMSNNNMIQENIIFDDNILFYFCIPPIVFASGYNMRRKRFFQNFTNIMIFGILGTLVTYIIFACLTLQIYSYDWMTMYNSTTGKWESLQLSTSEILLMSSLLCSTDVIAAISMVKYEEQPTLFSLLFGEGIVNDAVAIILFNTVLKFFFTDGGREFTWTA
;
A
#
# COMPACT_ATOMS: atom_id res chain seq x y z
N ARG A 1 8.43 0.31 34.13
CA ARG A 1 8.60 1.29 33.03
C ARG A 1 8.42 0.48 31.74
N ASN A 2 7.18 0.34 31.27
CA ASN A 2 6.86 -0.53 30.14
C ASN A 2 7.39 0.13 28.88
N VAL A 3 8.45 -0.45 28.33
CA VAL A 3 8.96 -0.04 27.02
C VAL A 3 7.99 -0.64 26.00
N SER A 4 6.99 0.15 25.60
CA SER A 4 6.10 -0.20 24.49
C SER A 4 6.89 -0.03 23.19
N PHE A 5 7.64 -1.05 22.82
CA PHE A 5 8.37 -1.11 21.54
C PHE A 5 7.36 -1.29 20.40
N GLY A 6 6.88 -0.16 19.86
CA GLY A 6 6.15 -0.11 18.58
C GLY A 6 4.73 -0.71 18.58
N HIS A 7 4.02 -0.49 17.47
CA HIS A 7 2.74 -1.12 17.16
C HIS A 7 2.99 -2.59 16.74
N GLU A 8 2.08 -3.52 17.04
CA GLU A 8 2.24 -4.96 16.73
C GLU A 8 2.64 -5.20 15.27
N ALA A 9 2.09 -4.40 14.34
CA ALA A 9 2.44 -4.42 12.92
C ALA A 9 3.94 -4.20 12.64
N SER A 10 4.59 -3.26 13.34
CA SER A 10 6.02 -3.00 13.16
C SER A 10 6.90 -4.18 13.62
N TYR A 11 6.47 -4.88 14.67
CA TYR A 11 7.19 -6.06 15.16
C TYR A 11 7.09 -7.21 14.15
N ILE A 12 5.87 -7.47 13.65
CA ILE A 12 5.62 -8.51 12.65
C ILE A 12 6.41 -8.23 11.36
N ALA A 13 6.41 -6.98 10.88
CA ALA A 13 7.17 -6.59 9.69
C ALA A 13 8.68 -6.81 9.87
N LEU A 14 9.23 -6.44 11.03
CA LEU A 14 10.66 -6.61 11.33
C LEU A 14 11.04 -8.10 11.41
N VAL A 15 10.23 -8.91 12.08
CA VAL A 15 10.44 -10.37 12.15
C VAL A 15 10.39 -11.00 10.76
N GLY A 16 9.40 -10.64 9.93
CA GLY A 16 9.29 -11.11 8.55
C GLY A 16 10.51 -10.74 7.71
N PHE A 17 11.00 -9.50 7.82
CA PHE A 17 12.21 -9.04 7.15
C PHE A 17 13.44 -9.86 7.58
N LEU A 18 13.62 -10.11 8.88
CA LEU A 18 14.75 -10.90 9.38
C LEU A 18 14.71 -12.37 8.91
N ILE A 19 13.52 -12.98 8.85
CA ILE A 19 13.36 -14.35 8.32
C ILE A 19 13.71 -14.38 6.84
N SER A 20 13.21 -13.42 6.05
CA SER A 20 13.52 -13.29 4.63
C SER A 20 15.01 -13.08 4.37
N LEU A 21 15.65 -12.20 5.15
CA LEU A 21 17.10 -11.97 5.08
C LEU A 21 17.90 -13.22 5.45
N GLY A 22 17.49 -13.96 6.49
CA GLY A 22 18.12 -15.23 6.87
C GLY A 22 18.02 -16.29 5.76
N ALA A 23 16.86 -16.39 5.11
CA ALA A 23 16.65 -17.28 3.97
C ALA A 23 17.50 -16.89 2.75
N TYR A 24 17.61 -15.59 2.47
CA TYR A 24 18.50 -15.07 1.42
C TYR A 24 19.95 -15.44 1.69
N MET A 25 20.44 -15.20 2.91
CA MET A 25 21.82 -15.50 3.33
C MET A 25 22.13 -17.00 3.33
N SER A 26 21.12 -17.86 3.51
CA SER A 26 21.29 -19.32 3.46
C SER A 26 21.56 -19.86 2.05
N ASN A 27 21.36 -19.06 1.00
CA ASN A 27 21.55 -19.43 -0.42
C ASN A 27 20.88 -20.76 -0.82
N ASN A 28 19.75 -21.09 -0.21
CA ASN A 28 19.01 -22.32 -0.44
C ASN A 28 17.71 -22.01 -1.20
N ASN A 29 17.72 -22.28 -2.51
CA ASN A 29 16.61 -21.98 -3.42
C ASN A 29 15.29 -22.60 -2.97
N MET A 30 15.32 -23.79 -2.34
CA MET A 30 14.10 -24.44 -1.86
C MET A 30 13.45 -23.68 -0.70
N ILE A 31 14.25 -23.07 0.17
CA ILE A 31 13.73 -22.25 1.28
C ILE A 31 13.20 -20.92 0.73
N GLN A 32 13.88 -20.34 -0.26
CA GLN A 32 13.46 -19.08 -0.89
C GLN A 32 12.11 -19.22 -1.60
N GLU A 33 11.89 -20.27 -2.39
CA GLU A 33 10.61 -20.50 -3.08
C GLU A 33 9.45 -20.75 -2.10
N ASN A 34 9.70 -21.45 -1.00
CA ASN A 34 8.67 -21.73 0.01
C ASN A 34 8.30 -20.51 0.89
N ILE A 35 9.10 -19.45 0.87
CA ILE A 35 8.84 -18.21 1.63
C ILE A 35 8.11 -17.16 0.77
N ILE A 36 7.97 -17.39 -0.54
CA ILE A 36 7.19 -16.51 -1.41
C ILE A 36 5.72 -16.56 -0.97
N PHE A 37 5.17 -15.38 -0.72
CA PHE A 37 3.79 -15.22 -0.28
C PHE A 37 2.80 -15.53 -1.41
N ASP A 38 1.75 -16.31 -1.12
CA ASP A 38 0.67 -16.58 -2.08
C ASP A 38 -0.46 -15.56 -1.90
N ASP A 39 -0.55 -14.65 -2.86
CA ASP A 39 -1.59 -13.61 -2.92
C ASP A 39 -3.00 -14.19 -2.90
N ASN A 40 -3.21 -15.40 -3.44
CA ASN A 40 -4.54 -16.02 -3.47
C ASN A 40 -5.04 -16.34 -2.05
N ILE A 41 -4.14 -16.78 -1.16
CA ILE A 41 -4.49 -17.04 0.24
C ILE A 41 -4.90 -15.72 0.91
N LEU A 42 -4.19 -14.63 0.65
CA LEU A 42 -4.55 -13.32 1.18
C LEU A 42 -5.93 -12.87 0.71
N PHE A 43 -6.14 -12.81 -0.61
CA PHE A 43 -7.34 -12.22 -1.21
C PHE A 43 -8.58 -13.08 -1.02
N TYR A 44 -8.48 -14.40 -1.15
CA TYR A 44 -9.64 -15.28 -1.07
C TYR A 44 -9.93 -15.82 0.32
N PHE A 45 -8.92 -15.89 1.21
CA PHE A 45 -9.11 -16.47 2.55
C PHE A 45 -8.98 -15.46 3.69
N CYS A 46 -7.96 -14.58 3.68
CA CYS A 46 -7.71 -13.67 4.80
C CYS A 46 -8.57 -12.40 4.77
N ILE A 47 -8.66 -11.73 3.62
CA ILE A 47 -9.39 -10.46 3.47
C ILE A 47 -10.90 -10.62 3.75
N PRO A 48 -11.62 -11.65 3.27
CA PRO A 48 -13.07 -11.73 3.45
C PRO A 48 -13.52 -11.77 4.92
N PRO A 49 -12.93 -12.58 5.82
CA PRO A 49 -13.23 -12.54 7.25
C PRO A 49 -12.92 -11.18 7.91
N ILE A 50 -11.81 -10.52 7.54
CA ILE A 50 -11.41 -9.22 8.10
C ILE A 50 -12.44 -8.15 7.73
N VAL A 51 -12.80 -8.06 6.44
CA VAL A 51 -13.81 -7.13 5.94
C VAL A 51 -15.17 -7.43 6.56
N PHE A 52 -15.54 -8.72 6.68
CA PHE A 52 -16.80 -9.12 7.29
C PHE A 52 -16.88 -8.74 8.78
N ALA A 53 -15.86 -9.04 9.58
CA ALA A 53 -15.83 -8.70 11.00
C ALA A 53 -15.90 -7.17 11.20
N SER A 54 -15.19 -6.42 10.38
CA SER A 54 -15.20 -4.95 10.43
C SER A 54 -16.56 -4.38 10.01
N GLY A 55 -17.16 -4.91 8.93
CA GLY A 55 -18.48 -4.51 8.46
C GLY A 55 -19.62 -4.90 9.42
N TYR A 56 -19.52 -6.05 10.09
CA TYR A 56 -20.52 -6.52 11.07
C TYR A 56 -20.53 -5.65 12.33
N ASN A 57 -19.35 -5.25 12.81
CA ASN A 57 -19.22 -4.37 13.98
C ASN A 57 -19.61 -2.90 13.69
N MET A 58 -19.77 -2.53 12.42
CA MET A 58 -20.14 -1.17 12.04
C MET A 58 -21.63 -0.88 12.24
N ARG A 59 -21.96 0.14 13.05
CA ARG A 59 -23.34 0.62 13.20
C ARG A 59 -23.77 1.48 12.01
N ARG A 60 -24.35 0.81 11.01
CA ARG A 60 -24.85 1.32 9.72
C ARG A 60 -25.50 2.72 9.73
N LYS A 61 -26.31 3.07 10.74
CA LYS A 61 -27.12 4.31 10.74
C LYS A 61 -26.29 5.61 10.65
N ARG A 62 -25.15 5.71 11.35
CA ARG A 62 -24.30 6.93 11.36
C ARG A 62 -23.38 7.01 10.14
N PHE A 63 -22.95 5.84 9.63
CA PHE A 63 -22.17 5.72 8.40
C PHE A 63 -22.95 6.24 7.20
N PHE A 64 -24.18 5.76 6.99
CA PHE A 64 -25.01 6.20 5.87
C PHE A 64 -25.46 7.66 5.98
N GLN A 65 -25.53 8.24 7.18
CA GLN A 65 -25.82 9.66 7.37
C GLN A 65 -24.70 10.59 6.87
N ASN A 66 -23.44 10.14 6.90
CA ASN A 66 -22.27 10.92 6.49
C ASN A 66 -21.61 10.36 5.23
N PHE A 67 -22.32 9.50 4.49
CA PHE A 67 -21.78 8.77 3.34
C PHE A 67 -21.17 9.70 2.29
N THR A 68 -21.81 10.84 2.00
CA THR A 68 -21.28 11.83 1.05
C THR A 68 -19.91 12.35 1.47
N ASN A 69 -19.73 12.68 2.76
CA ASN A 69 -18.45 13.17 3.26
C ASN A 69 -17.37 12.09 3.19
N ILE A 70 -17.74 10.85 3.54
CA ILE A 70 -16.86 9.68 3.43
C ILE A 70 -16.39 9.49 1.98
N MET A 71 -17.31 9.56 1.01
CA MET A 71 -16.98 9.43 -0.40
C MET A 71 -16.09 10.57 -0.90
N ILE A 72 -16.36 11.81 -0.48
CA ILE A 72 -15.53 12.97 -0.85
C ILE A 72 -14.12 12.80 -0.29
N PHE A 73 -13.97 12.45 0.98
CA PHE A 73 -12.65 12.26 1.60
C PHE A 73 -11.90 11.07 1.00
N GLY A 74 -12.56 9.92 0.84
CA GLY A 74 -11.94 8.72 0.30
C GLY A 74 -11.65 8.77 -1.21
N ILE A 75 -12.37 9.58 -2.00
CA ILE A 75 -12.06 9.72 -3.44
C ILE A 75 -11.10 10.89 -3.67
N LEU A 76 -11.47 12.10 -3.22
CA LEU A 76 -10.64 13.27 -3.48
C LEU A 76 -9.34 13.22 -2.69
N GLY A 77 -9.36 12.69 -1.46
CA GLY A 77 -8.16 12.50 -0.66
C GLY A 77 -7.15 11.63 -1.39
N THR A 78 -7.57 10.44 -1.83
CA THR A 78 -6.72 9.48 -2.55
C THR A 78 -6.24 9.99 -3.90
N LEU A 79 -7.07 10.73 -4.64
CA LEU A 79 -6.64 11.34 -5.90
C LEU A 79 -5.60 12.44 -5.67
N VAL A 80 -5.77 13.24 -4.62
CA VAL A 80 -4.79 14.27 -4.27
C VAL A 80 -3.49 13.64 -3.79
N THR A 81 -3.53 12.61 -2.93
CA THR A 81 -2.31 11.91 -2.49
C THR A 81 -1.60 11.25 -3.67
N TYR A 82 -2.35 10.63 -4.59
CA TYR A 82 -1.80 10.06 -5.82
C TYR A 82 -1.06 11.11 -6.67
N ILE A 83 -1.68 12.27 -6.92
CA ILE A 83 -1.05 13.34 -7.70
C ILE A 83 0.19 13.88 -6.98
N ILE A 84 0.14 14.05 -5.67
CA ILE A 84 1.29 14.52 -4.87
C ILE A 84 2.45 13.53 -4.97
N PHE A 85 2.20 12.23 -4.77
CA PHE A 85 3.23 11.20 -4.90
C PHE A 85 3.80 11.18 -6.32
N ALA A 86 2.97 11.20 -7.36
CA ALA A 86 3.42 11.21 -8.74
C ALA A 86 4.31 12.43 -9.06
N CYS A 87 3.87 13.63 -8.69
CA CYS A 87 4.63 14.85 -8.92
C CYS A 87 5.95 14.86 -8.13
N LEU A 88 5.93 14.47 -6.86
CA LEU A 88 7.14 14.43 -6.03
C LEU A 88 8.14 13.41 -6.55
N THR A 89 7.70 12.21 -6.92
CA THR A 89 8.60 11.19 -7.47
C THR A 89 9.16 11.61 -8.82
N LEU A 90 8.36 12.22 -9.70
CA LEU A 90 8.87 12.77 -10.98
C LEU A 90 9.87 13.90 -10.77
N GLN A 91 9.65 14.75 -9.76
CA GLN A 91 10.58 15.81 -9.40
C GLN A 91 11.90 15.24 -8.87
N ILE A 92 11.85 14.25 -7.97
CA ILE A 92 13.05 13.56 -7.46
C ILE A 92 13.81 12.87 -8.60
N TYR A 93 13.10 12.21 -9.51
CA TYR A 93 13.68 11.60 -10.70
C TYR A 93 14.40 12.62 -11.59
N SER A 94 13.82 13.81 -11.77
CA SER A 94 14.42 14.90 -12.55
C SER A 94 15.72 15.44 -11.94
N TYR A 95 15.91 15.29 -10.62
CA TYR A 95 17.14 15.68 -9.92
C TYR A 95 18.19 14.55 -9.85
N ASP A 96 17.95 13.40 -10.49
CA ASP A 96 18.85 12.23 -10.52
C ASP A 96 19.25 11.73 -9.11
N TRP A 97 18.33 11.86 -8.14
CA TRP A 97 18.53 11.41 -6.76
C TRP A 97 18.20 9.92 -6.54
N MET A 98 17.68 9.24 -7.55
CA MET A 98 17.36 7.82 -7.49
C MET A 98 18.52 7.03 -8.09
N THR A 99 19.27 6.33 -7.25
CA THR A 99 20.37 5.45 -7.69
C THR A 99 20.09 4.01 -7.29
N MET A 100 20.50 3.09 -8.15
CA MET A 100 20.41 1.65 -7.94
C MET A 100 21.82 1.07 -7.89
N TYR A 101 22.04 0.11 -6.99
CA TYR A 101 23.30 -0.61 -6.93
C TYR A 101 23.30 -1.72 -7.99
N ASN A 102 24.17 -1.58 -8.99
CA ASN A 102 24.35 -2.61 -10.00
C ASN A 102 25.37 -3.64 -9.50
N SER A 103 24.90 -4.84 -9.16
CA SER A 103 25.77 -5.92 -8.65
C SER A 103 26.78 -6.43 -9.68
N THR A 104 26.59 -6.16 -10.97
CA THR A 104 27.47 -6.59 -12.06
C THR A 104 28.62 -5.61 -12.26
N THR A 105 28.36 -4.31 -12.20
CA THR A 105 29.39 -3.25 -12.37
C THR A 105 30.00 -2.78 -11.04
N GLY A 106 29.38 -3.14 -9.91
CA GLY A 106 29.83 -2.79 -8.56
C GLY A 106 29.67 -1.30 -8.23
N LYS A 107 28.87 -0.56 -9.00
CA LYS A 107 28.69 0.90 -8.89
C LYS A 107 27.22 1.25 -8.65
N TRP A 108 27.02 2.43 -8.11
CA TRP A 108 25.71 3.07 -8.05
C TRP A 108 25.45 3.76 -9.39
N GLU A 109 24.41 3.32 -10.09
CA GLU A 109 24.00 3.86 -11.39
C GLU A 109 22.63 4.54 -11.24
N SER A 110 22.36 5.55 -12.07
CA SER A 110 21.08 6.27 -12.06
C SER A 110 19.95 5.31 -12.42
N LEU A 111 18.96 5.21 -11.54
CA LEU A 111 17.81 4.33 -11.72
C LEU A 111 16.98 4.86 -12.89
N GLN A 112 16.92 4.10 -13.99
CA GLN A 112 16.09 4.44 -15.14
C GLN A 112 14.65 3.99 -14.89
N LEU A 113 13.76 4.94 -14.61
CA LEU A 113 12.33 4.68 -14.47
C LEU A 113 11.56 5.45 -15.54
N SER A 114 10.69 4.74 -16.25
CA SER A 114 9.72 5.38 -17.12
C SER A 114 8.67 6.12 -16.30
N THR A 115 8.11 7.18 -16.87
CA THR A 115 6.97 7.91 -16.26
C THR A 115 5.80 6.98 -15.94
N SER A 116 5.56 5.95 -16.76
CA SER A 116 4.52 4.95 -16.52
C SER A 116 4.77 4.12 -15.26
N GLU A 117 6.01 3.71 -15.01
CA GLU A 117 6.39 2.97 -13.79
C GLU A 117 6.28 3.85 -12.55
N ILE A 118 6.65 5.14 -12.67
CA ILE A 118 6.46 6.12 -11.58
C ILE A 118 4.98 6.28 -11.24
N LEU A 119 4.12 6.48 -12.24
CA LEU A 119 2.67 6.59 -12.03
C LEU A 119 2.09 5.32 -11.41
N LEU A 120 2.54 4.14 -11.86
CA LEU A 120 2.10 2.87 -11.30
C LEU A 120 2.52 2.74 -9.83
N MET A 121 3.77 3.09 -9.51
CA MET A 121 4.26 3.11 -8.13
C MET A 121 3.49 4.12 -7.26
N SER A 122 3.21 5.32 -7.76
CA SER A 122 2.42 6.31 -7.03
C SER A 122 1.00 5.84 -6.74
N SER A 123 0.40 5.03 -7.61
CA SER A 123 -0.93 4.45 -7.39
C SER A 123 -0.95 3.38 -6.28
N LEU A 124 0.17 2.69 -6.06
CA LEU A 124 0.32 1.79 -4.93
C LEU A 124 0.51 2.55 -3.62
N LEU A 125 1.26 3.65 -3.65
CA LEU A 125 1.62 4.43 -2.47
C LEU A 125 0.51 5.37 -1.97
N CYS A 126 -0.54 5.60 -2.76
CA CYS A 126 -1.58 6.58 -2.39
C CYS A 126 -2.62 6.06 -1.39
N SER A 127 -2.75 4.73 -1.22
CA SER A 127 -3.57 4.14 -0.15
C SER A 127 -2.96 4.44 1.23
N THR A 128 -3.83 4.66 2.22
CA THR A 128 -3.48 5.01 3.59
C THR A 128 -4.04 3.95 4.52
N ASP A 129 -3.19 3.46 5.42
CA ASP A 129 -3.64 2.52 6.46
C ASP A 129 -4.32 3.27 7.61
N VAL A 130 -5.65 3.25 7.61
CA VAL A 130 -6.47 3.87 8.66
C VAL A 130 -6.57 3.03 9.93
N ILE A 131 -6.11 1.78 9.94
CA ILE A 131 -6.31 0.83 11.06
C ILE A 131 -5.62 1.35 12.33
N ALA A 132 -4.41 1.88 12.20
CA ALA A 132 -3.69 2.49 13.32
C ALA A 132 -4.47 3.68 13.90
N ALA A 133 -5.01 4.56 13.05
CA ALA A 133 -5.83 5.70 13.50
C ALA A 133 -7.13 5.25 14.17
N ILE A 134 -7.80 4.25 13.61
CA ILE A 134 -9.03 3.67 14.18
C ILE A 134 -8.75 3.04 15.55
N SER A 135 -7.60 2.41 15.76
CA SER A 135 -7.23 1.80 17.05
C SER A 135 -7.11 2.81 18.19
N MET A 136 -6.78 4.07 17.86
CA MET A 136 -6.67 5.16 18.83
C MET A 136 -8.00 5.85 19.12
N VAL A 137 -9.00 5.68 18.24
CA VAL A 137 -10.32 6.34 18.36
C VAL A 137 -11.33 5.34 18.91
N LYS A 138 -11.74 5.53 20.18
CA LYS A 138 -12.81 4.71 20.76
C LYS A 138 -14.16 5.08 20.18
N TYR A 139 -14.88 4.07 19.69
CA TYR A 139 -16.22 4.24 19.12
C TYR A 139 -17.22 4.88 20.11
N GLU A 140 -17.13 4.52 21.39
CA GLU A 140 -18.03 4.99 22.46
C GLU A 140 -17.91 6.50 22.70
N GLU A 141 -16.70 7.04 22.55
CA GLU A 141 -16.39 8.45 22.75
C GLU A 141 -16.65 9.26 21.48
N GLN A 142 -16.31 8.71 20.30
CA GLN A 142 -16.37 9.43 19.01
C GLN A 142 -16.91 8.56 17.86
N PRO A 143 -18.21 8.22 17.84
CA PRO A 143 -18.78 7.30 16.86
C PRO A 143 -18.80 7.85 15.42
N THR A 144 -18.93 9.18 15.27
CA THR A 144 -18.90 9.84 13.95
C THR A 144 -17.51 9.79 13.35
N LEU A 145 -16.46 10.10 14.13
CA LEU A 145 -15.08 10.09 13.66
C LEU A 145 -14.63 8.67 13.30
N PHE A 146 -14.97 7.69 14.15
CA PHE A 146 -14.72 6.28 13.85
C PHE A 146 -15.35 5.87 12.51
N SER A 147 -16.63 6.21 12.30
CA SER A 147 -17.34 5.84 11.07
C SER A 147 -16.76 6.53 9.83
N LEU A 148 -16.22 7.75 9.99
CA LEU A 148 -15.59 8.50 8.92
C LEU A 148 -14.24 7.91 8.53
N LEU A 149 -13.35 7.65 9.50
CA LEU A 149 -12.04 7.02 9.29
C LEU A 149 -12.17 5.63 8.66
N PHE A 150 -13.08 4.81 9.19
CA PHE A 150 -13.33 3.48 8.65
C PHE A 150 -13.85 3.51 7.21
N GLY A 151 -14.80 4.41 6.93
CA GLY A 151 -15.35 4.55 5.60
C GLY A 151 -14.37 5.11 4.59
N GLU A 152 -13.59 6.10 4.99
CA GLU A 152 -12.55 6.69 4.16
C GLU A 152 -11.51 5.65 3.78
N GLY A 153 -11.02 4.83 4.72
CA GLY A 153 -10.11 3.73 4.43
C GLY A 153 -10.63 2.72 3.40
N ILE A 154 -11.89 2.29 3.52
CA ILE A 154 -12.50 1.35 2.54
C ILE A 154 -12.55 1.98 1.15
N VAL A 155 -13.02 3.23 1.06
CA VAL A 155 -13.17 3.92 -0.23
C VAL A 155 -11.80 4.19 -0.84
N ASN A 156 -10.84 4.62 -0.03
CA ASN A 156 -9.46 4.86 -0.43
C ASN A 156 -8.81 3.61 -1.02
N ASP A 157 -8.92 2.45 -0.34
CA ASP A 157 -8.39 1.18 -0.85
C ASP A 157 -8.99 0.80 -2.20
N ALA A 158 -10.31 0.97 -2.35
CA ALA A 158 -10.97 0.72 -3.63
C ALA A 158 -10.48 1.67 -4.74
N VAL A 159 -10.32 2.95 -4.45
CA VAL A 159 -9.83 3.96 -5.40
C VAL A 159 -8.37 3.68 -5.80
N ALA A 160 -7.50 3.35 -4.84
CA ALA A 160 -6.10 3.00 -5.11
C ALA A 160 -5.98 1.77 -6.01
N ILE A 161 -6.76 0.71 -5.76
CA ILE A 161 -6.82 -0.49 -6.61
C ILE A 161 -7.29 -0.14 -8.03
N ILE A 162 -8.31 0.72 -8.17
CA ILE A 162 -8.80 1.15 -9.47
C ILE A 162 -7.74 1.96 -10.21
N LEU A 163 -7.06 2.90 -9.54
CA LEU A 163 -5.97 3.69 -10.12
C LEU A 163 -4.85 2.78 -10.61
N PHE A 164 -4.41 1.83 -9.77
CA PHE A 164 -3.37 0.86 -10.12
C PHE A 164 -3.74 0.06 -11.37
N ASN A 165 -4.92 -0.55 -11.39
CA ASN A 165 -5.39 -1.32 -12.54
C ASN A 165 -5.56 -0.45 -13.80
N THR A 166 -5.96 0.81 -13.65
CA THR A 166 -6.12 1.75 -14.77
C THR A 166 -4.76 2.08 -15.39
N VAL A 167 -3.76 2.44 -14.58
CA VAL A 167 -2.40 2.73 -15.05
C VAL A 167 -1.77 1.48 -15.67
N LEU A 168 -1.91 0.33 -15.01
CA LEU A 168 -1.40 -0.96 -15.48
C LEU A 168 -1.97 -1.29 -16.87
N LYS A 169 -3.30 -1.24 -17.00
CA LYS A 169 -3.97 -1.56 -18.26
C LYS A 169 -3.61 -0.56 -19.36
N PHE A 170 -3.65 0.74 -19.06
CA PHE A 170 -3.44 1.77 -20.06
C PHE A 170 -2.02 1.79 -20.62
N PHE A 171 -1.00 1.64 -19.78
CA PHE A 171 0.41 1.76 -20.22
C PHE A 171 1.07 0.44 -20.56
N PHE A 172 0.77 -0.64 -19.84
CA PHE A 172 1.49 -1.91 -19.95
C PHE A 172 0.71 -2.97 -20.73
N THR A 173 -0.62 -3.04 -20.57
CA THR A 173 -1.44 -4.01 -21.32
C THR A 173 -1.79 -3.49 -22.72
N ASP A 174 -2.46 -2.35 -22.79
CA ASP A 174 -2.95 -1.78 -24.06
C ASP A 174 -1.87 -0.93 -24.76
N GLY A 175 -0.96 -0.35 -23.97
CA GLY A 175 0.13 0.51 -24.45
C GLY A 175 1.37 -0.22 -24.96
N GLY A 176 1.44 -1.55 -24.81
CA GLY A 176 2.53 -2.40 -25.31
C GLY A 176 3.91 -2.10 -24.71
N ARG A 177 3.99 -1.42 -23.56
CA ARG A 177 5.25 -1.20 -22.85
C ARG A 177 5.53 -2.37 -21.92
N GLU A 178 6.67 -3.02 -22.09
CA GLU A 178 7.15 -4.01 -21.12
C GLU A 178 7.68 -3.31 -19.87
N PHE A 179 7.56 -3.98 -18.73
CA PHE A 179 8.12 -3.51 -17.46
C PHE A 179 9.65 -3.50 -17.57
N THR A 180 10.26 -2.32 -17.52
CA THR A 180 11.71 -2.11 -17.72
C THR A 180 12.43 -2.06 -16.37
N TRP A 181 12.31 -3.11 -15.55
CA TRP A 181 13.28 -3.31 -14.46
C TRP A 181 14.55 -3.91 -15.07
N THR A 182 15.39 -3.09 -15.70
CA THR A 182 16.74 -3.51 -16.08
C THR A 182 17.71 -3.12 -14.98
N ALA A 183 18.19 -4.13 -14.25
CA ALA A 183 19.37 -4.06 -13.38
C ALA A 183 20.66 -3.93 -14.20
#